data_AF-A0A7Y5WAQ9-F1
#
_entry.id   AF-A0A7Y5WAQ9-F1
#
_cell.length_a   1.000
_cell.length_b   1.000
_cell.length_c   1.000
_cell.angle_alpha   90.00
_cell.angle_beta   90.00
_cell.angle_gamma   90.00
#
_symmetry.space_group_name_H-M   'P 1'
#
loop_
_entity.id
_entity.type
_entity.pdbx_description
1 polymer ?
#
loop_
_entity_poly.entity_id
_entity_poly.type
_entity_poly.pdbx_seq_one_letter_code
_entity_poly.pdbx_strand_id
1 'polypeptide(L)'
;MIETIIGIDPGVRAGLAIVTMKDRTMTIQVSTFFPILDLIKSHDPEKTIVIIEDPNELSITRRATYQKKKYYSQLAAGRQNPTGFMSNAEIDHISQSVGKNKREAQLYIEFCKRNKYQHLTYYPHHNKQKLAGLNEYCEKLRLALNVKSIQQHGIDAGTMIAQRYNDVMNMIREEVKK
;
A
#
# COMPACT_ATOMS: atom_id res chain seq x y z
N MET A 1 -5.83 23.71 6.77
CA MET A 1 -6.59 23.09 5.66
C MET A 1 -5.64 22.16 4.94
N ILE A 2 -6.02 20.89 4.75
CA ILE A 2 -5.19 19.89 4.08
C ILE A 2 -5.04 20.24 2.60
N GLU A 3 -3.80 20.21 2.11
CA GLU A 3 -3.42 20.51 0.73
C GLU A 3 -2.97 19.27 -0.04
N THR A 4 -2.42 18.25 0.66
CA THR A 4 -1.82 17.08 0.01
C THR A 4 -2.22 15.77 0.72
N ILE A 5 -2.50 14.73 -0.06
CA ILE A 5 -2.69 13.36 0.42
C ILE A 5 -1.64 12.47 -0.25
N ILE A 6 -0.88 11.72 0.52
CA ILE A 6 0.19 10.84 0.03
C ILE A 6 -0.18 9.39 0.38
N GLY A 7 -0.32 8.52 -0.61
CA GLY A 7 -0.51 7.08 -0.45
C GLY A 7 0.78 6.31 -0.65
N ILE A 8 1.09 5.37 0.23
CA ILE A 8 2.33 4.58 0.21
C ILE A 8 2.00 3.09 0.30
N ASP A 9 2.35 2.35 -0.75
CA ASP A 9 2.37 0.90 -0.77
C ASP A 9 3.83 0.40 -0.61
N PRO A 10 4.22 -0.06 0.59
CA PRO A 10 5.60 -0.35 0.94
C PRO A 10 6.14 -1.61 0.23
N GLY A 11 7.40 -1.56 -0.18
CA GLY A 11 8.03 -2.63 -0.93
C GLY A 11 9.42 -2.26 -1.45
N VAL A 12 10.13 -3.25 -2.01
CA VAL A 12 11.45 -3.04 -2.64
C VAL A 12 11.42 -1.89 -3.65
N ARG A 13 10.31 -1.74 -4.35
CA ARG A 13 9.91 -0.52 -5.06
C ARG A 13 8.56 -0.09 -4.52
N ALA A 14 8.60 0.77 -3.52
CA ALA A 14 7.40 1.26 -2.87
C ALA A 14 6.59 2.09 -3.88
N GLY A 15 5.30 1.76 -3.95
CA GLY A 15 4.30 2.51 -4.66
C GLY A 15 4.02 3.82 -3.96
N LEU A 16 3.90 4.88 -4.74
CA LEU A 16 3.54 6.19 -4.25
C LEU A 16 2.44 6.77 -5.11
N ALA A 17 1.39 7.27 -4.45
CA ALA A 17 0.43 8.15 -5.05
C ALA A 17 0.39 9.48 -4.29
N ILE A 18 0.24 10.59 -5.00
CA ILE A 18 0.14 11.92 -4.41
C ILE A 18 -1.06 12.61 -5.03
N VAL A 19 -1.97 13.07 -4.20
CA VAL A 19 -3.10 13.91 -4.60
C VAL A 19 -2.90 15.30 -4.04
N THR A 20 -2.87 16.28 -4.95
CA THR A 20 -2.81 17.69 -4.58
C THR A 20 -4.21 18.28 -4.67
N MET A 21 -4.71 18.85 -3.57
CA MET A 21 -6.10 19.32 -3.48
C MET A 21 -6.34 20.62 -4.24
N LYS A 22 -5.29 21.44 -4.41
CA LYS A 22 -5.36 22.75 -5.10
C LYS A 22 -5.71 22.60 -6.58
N ASP A 23 -5.09 21.66 -7.27
CA ASP A 23 -5.24 21.42 -8.71
C ASP A 23 -6.00 20.12 -9.03
N ARG A 24 -6.34 19.33 -8.00
CA ARG A 24 -7.02 18.03 -8.11
C ARG A 24 -6.26 17.05 -9.00
N THR A 25 -4.94 17.15 -9.01
CA THR A 25 -4.08 16.23 -9.74
C THR A 25 -3.73 15.02 -8.88
N MET A 26 -3.58 13.87 -9.53
CA MET A 26 -3.00 12.68 -8.91
C MET A 26 -1.76 12.27 -9.69
N THR A 27 -0.64 12.13 -8.99
CA THR A 27 0.60 11.58 -9.53
C THR A 27 0.82 10.20 -8.94
N ILE A 28 1.14 9.21 -9.77
CA ILE A 28 1.48 7.86 -9.33
C ILE A 28 2.90 7.52 -9.80
N GLN A 29 3.73 7.03 -8.88
CA GLN A 29 5.10 6.63 -9.16
C GLN A 29 5.52 5.43 -8.31
N VAL A 30 6.70 4.91 -8.58
CA VAL A 30 7.39 3.95 -7.70
C VAL A 30 8.77 4.51 -7.38
N SER A 31 9.22 4.28 -6.16
CA SER A 31 10.57 4.69 -5.77
C SER A 31 11.12 3.80 -4.66
N THR A 32 12.36 4.05 -4.29
CA THR A 32 12.98 3.42 -3.12
C THR A 32 12.64 4.19 -1.85
N PHE A 33 12.89 3.58 -0.71
CA PHE A 33 12.49 4.09 0.61
C PHE A 33 12.96 5.53 0.90
N PHE A 34 14.25 5.83 0.74
CA PHE A 34 14.80 7.15 1.12
C PHE A 34 14.24 8.32 0.27
N PRO A 35 14.19 8.22 -1.08
CA PRO A 35 13.56 9.25 -1.89
C PRO A 35 12.10 9.55 -1.51
N ILE A 36 11.33 8.54 -1.07
CA ILE A 36 9.96 8.76 -0.60
C ILE A 36 9.96 9.57 0.69
N LEU A 37 10.85 9.26 1.64
CA LEU A 37 10.96 10.06 2.86
C LEU A 37 11.33 11.52 2.57
N ASP A 38 12.29 11.76 1.68
CA ASP A 38 12.70 13.11 1.32
C ASP A 38 11.59 13.88 0.62
N LEU A 39 10.78 13.19 -0.19
CA LEU A 39 9.58 13.76 -0.78
C LEU A 39 8.52 14.13 0.27
N ILE A 40 8.25 13.25 1.25
CA ILE A 40 7.32 13.57 2.34
C ILE A 40 7.81 14.81 3.10
N LYS A 41 9.11 14.88 3.44
CA LYS A 41 9.72 16.04 4.12
C LYS A 41 9.54 17.36 3.37
N SER A 42 9.46 17.32 2.04
CA SER A 42 9.25 18.53 1.24
C SER A 42 7.83 19.12 1.37
N HIS A 43 6.91 18.39 2.01
CA HIS A 43 5.54 18.83 2.25
C HIS A 43 5.33 19.25 3.70
N ASP A 44 4.48 20.27 3.88
CA ASP A 44 4.09 20.80 5.18
C ASP A 44 3.31 19.72 6.00
N PRO A 45 3.79 19.32 7.19
CA PRO A 45 3.13 18.31 8.03
C PRO A 45 1.70 18.67 8.44
N GLU A 46 1.40 19.96 8.63
CA GLU A 46 0.08 20.41 9.07
C GLU A 46 -0.96 20.38 7.94
N LYS A 47 -0.49 20.28 6.69
CA LYS A 47 -1.33 20.30 5.50
C LYS A 47 -1.26 19.00 4.70
N THR A 48 -0.64 17.97 5.26
CA THR A 48 -0.37 16.70 4.56
C THR A 48 -0.88 15.52 5.37
N ILE A 49 -1.65 14.66 4.72
CA ILE A 49 -2.06 13.36 5.27
C ILE A 49 -1.33 12.25 4.52
N VAL A 50 -0.70 11.34 5.27
CA VAL A 50 -0.02 10.17 4.71
C VAL A 50 -0.82 8.89 4.98
N ILE A 51 -1.23 8.19 3.94
CA ILE A 51 -1.95 6.91 4.00
C ILE A 51 -0.95 5.80 3.67
N ILE A 52 -0.78 4.85 4.59
CA ILE A 52 0.26 3.81 4.51
C ILE A 52 -0.43 2.44 4.59
N GLU A 53 0.05 1.45 3.85
CA GLU A 53 -0.44 0.08 4.01
C GLU A 53 -0.20 -0.43 5.45
N ASP A 54 -1.16 -1.16 6.02
CA ASP A 54 -1.05 -1.67 7.39
C ASP A 54 0.09 -2.72 7.53
N PRO A 55 1.11 -2.45 8.37
CA PRO A 55 2.24 -3.37 8.57
C PRO A 55 1.84 -4.72 9.19
N ASN A 56 0.72 -4.79 9.90
CA ASN A 56 0.36 -6.01 10.63
C ASN A 56 -0.26 -7.08 9.73
N GLU A 57 -0.85 -6.68 8.61
CA GLU A 57 -1.72 -7.53 7.80
C GLU A 57 -1.22 -7.82 6.38
N LEU A 58 0.10 -7.68 6.12
CA LEU A 58 0.76 -8.28 4.95
C LEU A 58 0.60 -9.82 4.99
N SER A 59 -0.54 -10.26 4.48
CA SER A 59 -1.19 -11.56 4.70
C SER A 59 -0.84 -12.58 3.62
N ILE A 60 0.16 -12.30 2.80
CA ILE A 60 0.82 -13.35 2.02
C ILE A 60 1.46 -14.38 2.97
N THR A 61 1.92 -13.96 4.16
CA THR A 61 2.38 -14.90 5.20
C THR A 61 1.29 -15.89 5.62
N ARG A 62 0.00 -15.50 5.67
CA ARG A 62 -1.10 -16.44 5.99
C ARG A 62 -1.34 -17.42 4.84
N ARG A 63 -1.27 -16.97 3.57
CA ARG A 63 -1.41 -17.82 2.39
C ARG A 63 -0.23 -18.79 2.24
N ALA A 64 1.00 -18.31 2.41
CA ALA A 64 2.21 -19.11 2.40
C ALA A 64 2.29 -20.07 3.60
N THR A 65 1.92 -19.64 4.81
CA THR A 65 1.86 -20.51 5.99
C THR A 65 0.75 -21.57 5.87
N TYR A 66 -0.40 -21.21 5.31
CA TYR A 66 -1.49 -22.16 5.02
C TYR A 66 -1.08 -23.17 3.94
N GLN A 67 -0.43 -22.72 2.87
CA GLN A 67 0.12 -23.59 1.83
C GLN A 67 1.24 -24.49 2.38
N LYS A 68 2.12 -23.97 3.24
CA LYS A 68 3.18 -24.71 3.95
C LYS A 68 2.59 -25.81 4.83
N LYS A 69 1.58 -25.49 5.67
CA LYS A 69 0.85 -26.47 6.48
C LYS A 69 0.19 -27.55 5.60
N LYS A 70 -0.46 -27.15 4.51
CA LYS A 70 -1.14 -28.05 3.57
C LYS A 70 -0.16 -28.92 2.75
N TYR A 71 1.03 -28.41 2.48
CA TYR A 71 2.12 -29.12 1.81
C TYR A 71 2.71 -30.19 2.74
N TYR A 72 3.12 -29.80 3.95
CA TYR A 72 3.66 -30.76 4.93
C TYR A 72 2.63 -31.78 5.39
N SER A 73 1.35 -31.43 5.51
CA SER A 73 0.31 -32.40 5.83
C SER A 73 0.10 -33.43 4.72
N GLN A 74 0.32 -33.05 3.45
CA GLN A 74 0.21 -33.97 2.31
C GLN A 74 1.45 -34.87 2.17
N LEU A 75 2.65 -34.32 2.40
CA LEU A 75 3.88 -35.11 2.50
C LEU A 75 3.81 -36.12 3.66
N ALA A 76 3.34 -35.69 4.83
CA ALA A 76 3.15 -36.57 5.99
C ALA A 76 2.10 -37.66 5.72
N ALA A 77 1.15 -37.41 4.80
CA ALA A 77 0.18 -38.38 4.31
C ALA A 77 0.70 -39.26 3.15
N GLY A 78 2.01 -39.23 2.85
CA GLY A 78 2.64 -40.06 1.82
C GLY A 78 2.31 -39.65 0.37
N ARG A 79 1.73 -38.47 0.15
CA ARG A 79 1.45 -37.97 -1.21
C ARG A 79 2.72 -37.37 -1.82
N GLN A 80 2.97 -37.67 -3.09
CA GLN A 80 4.07 -37.05 -3.85
C GLN A 80 3.92 -35.53 -3.90
N ASN A 81 5.04 -34.83 -4.11
CA ASN A 81 5.09 -33.37 -4.28
C ASN A 81 4.01 -32.93 -5.28
N PRO A 82 2.92 -32.26 -4.85
CA PRO A 82 1.86 -31.93 -5.76
C PRO A 82 2.34 -30.80 -6.68
N THR A 83 2.33 -31.06 -7.99
CA THR A 83 2.62 -30.08 -9.02
C THR A 83 1.68 -28.87 -8.85
N GLY A 84 2.25 -27.68 -8.64
CA GLY A 84 1.51 -26.44 -8.39
C GLY A 84 1.58 -25.90 -6.96
N PHE A 85 2.33 -26.52 -6.05
CA PHE A 85 2.70 -25.93 -4.77
C PHE A 85 4.05 -25.20 -4.88
N MET A 86 4.15 -24.03 -4.26
CA MET A 86 5.40 -23.28 -4.17
C MET A 86 6.47 -24.10 -3.44
N SER A 87 7.70 -24.03 -3.92
CA SER A 87 8.88 -24.56 -3.25
C SER A 87 9.20 -23.82 -1.95
N ASN A 88 9.97 -24.44 -1.05
CA ASN A 88 10.41 -23.80 0.19
C ASN A 88 11.18 -22.49 -0.07
N ALA A 89 12.00 -22.44 -1.13
CA ALA A 89 12.74 -21.24 -1.51
C ALA A 89 11.81 -20.09 -1.91
N GLU A 90 10.74 -20.37 -2.66
CA GLU A 90 9.74 -19.36 -3.01
C GLU A 90 8.96 -18.89 -1.78
N ILE A 91 8.62 -19.80 -0.86
CA ILE A 91 7.95 -19.47 0.41
C ILE A 91 8.83 -18.56 1.28
N ASP A 92 10.12 -18.88 1.39
CA ASP A 92 11.08 -18.13 2.20
C ASP A 92 11.37 -16.77 1.58
N HIS A 93 11.56 -16.70 0.25
CA HIS A 93 11.71 -15.43 -0.49
C HIS A 93 10.50 -14.51 -0.29
N ILE A 94 9.29 -15.07 -0.40
CA ILE A 94 8.06 -14.33 -0.15
C ILE A 94 7.99 -13.85 1.31
N SER A 95 8.30 -14.72 2.28
CA SER A 95 8.26 -14.38 3.70
C SER A 95 9.27 -13.27 4.06
N GLN A 96 10.47 -13.31 3.48
CA GLN A 96 11.49 -12.26 3.62
C GLN A 96 11.03 -10.94 2.99
N SER A 97 10.44 -11.00 1.80
CA SER A 97 9.88 -9.84 1.10
C SER A 97 8.77 -9.19 1.93
N VAL A 98 7.85 -9.99 2.47
CA VAL A 98 6.79 -9.51 3.37
C VAL A 98 7.38 -8.89 4.63
N GLY A 99 8.33 -9.55 5.29
CA GLY A 99 8.99 -9.01 6.49
C GLY A 99 9.66 -7.65 6.22
N LYS A 100 10.25 -7.47 5.03
CA LYS A 100 10.82 -6.20 4.59
C LYS A 100 9.75 -5.13 4.39
N ASN A 101 8.65 -5.43 3.69
CA ASN A 101 7.55 -4.48 3.48
C ASN A 101 6.91 -4.05 4.81
N LYS A 102 6.72 -4.98 5.75
CA LYS A 102 6.24 -4.68 7.11
C LYS A 102 7.14 -3.69 7.83
N ARG A 103 8.45 -3.91 7.75
CA ARG A 103 9.44 -3.02 8.36
C ARG A 103 9.42 -1.64 7.71
N GLU A 104 9.35 -1.56 6.39
CA GLU A 104 9.29 -0.28 5.67
C GLU A 104 8.01 0.49 6.00
N ALA A 105 6.84 -0.17 6.01
CA ALA A 105 5.56 0.39 6.45
C ALA A 105 5.68 1.01 7.86
N GLN A 106 6.25 0.25 8.80
CA GLN A 106 6.47 0.71 10.18
C GLN A 106 7.41 1.91 10.23
N LEU A 107 8.48 1.93 9.44
CA LEU A 107 9.40 3.06 9.38
C LEU A 107 8.73 4.33 8.82
N TYR A 108 7.84 4.22 7.83
CA TYR A 108 7.05 5.36 7.36
C TYR A 108 6.12 5.89 8.46
N ILE A 109 5.44 5.00 9.18
CA ILE A 109 4.57 5.38 10.30
C ILE A 109 5.37 6.10 11.40
N GLU A 110 6.52 5.55 11.79
CA GLU A 110 7.40 6.19 12.77
C GLU A 110 7.91 7.54 12.29
N PHE A 111 8.28 7.64 11.01
CA PHE A 111 8.68 8.90 10.40
C PHE A 111 7.56 9.94 10.48
N CYS A 112 6.33 9.58 10.11
CA CYS A 112 5.17 10.47 10.22
C CYS A 112 4.94 10.94 11.66
N LYS A 113 4.98 10.02 12.63
CA LYS A 113 4.83 10.35 14.06
C LYS A 113 5.92 11.32 14.56
N ARG A 114 7.19 11.03 14.25
CA ARG A 114 8.33 11.86 14.68
C ARG A 114 8.26 13.28 14.10
N ASN A 115 7.77 13.41 12.88
CA ASN A 115 7.68 14.69 12.17
C ASN A 115 6.27 15.31 12.21
N LYS A 116 5.38 14.80 13.08
CA LYS A 116 4.03 15.32 13.32
C LYS A 116 3.11 15.35 12.09
N TYR A 117 3.33 14.46 11.12
CA TYR A 117 2.38 14.26 10.02
C TYR A 117 1.13 13.54 10.52
N GLN A 118 -0.02 14.00 10.06
CA GLN A 118 -1.24 13.21 10.13
C GLN A 118 -1.07 11.96 9.26
N HIS A 119 -1.42 10.78 9.78
CA HIS A 119 -1.31 9.55 9.02
C HIS A 119 -2.46 8.57 9.32
N LEU A 120 -2.78 7.76 8.31
CA LEU A 120 -3.77 6.70 8.37
C LEU A 120 -3.12 5.39 7.90
N THR A 121 -3.50 4.27 8.50
CA THR A 121 -3.18 2.96 7.95
C THR A 121 -4.36 2.40 7.16
N TYR A 122 -4.09 1.68 6.08
CA TYR A 122 -5.13 1.13 5.21
C TYR A 122 -4.88 -0.34 4.85
N TYR A 123 -5.98 -1.05 4.58
CA TYR A 123 -5.97 -2.45 4.19
C TYR A 123 -6.77 -2.70 2.89
N PRO A 124 -6.11 -3.09 1.79
CA PRO A 124 -6.79 -3.24 0.50
C PRO A 124 -7.73 -4.45 0.37
N HIS A 125 -7.62 -5.48 1.21
CA HIS A 125 -8.25 -6.79 0.92
C HIS A 125 -9.54 -7.13 1.67
N HIS A 126 -10.16 -6.22 2.43
CA HIS A 126 -11.42 -6.53 3.14
C HIS A 126 -12.66 -6.46 2.22
N ASN A 127 -12.50 -6.11 0.93
CA ASN A 127 -13.64 -6.04 0.03
C ASN A 127 -13.26 -6.33 -1.45
N LYS A 128 -13.17 -7.62 -1.82
CA LYS A 128 -12.83 -8.08 -3.19
C LYS A 128 -13.74 -7.51 -4.28
N GLN A 129 -15.00 -7.18 -3.97
CA GLN A 129 -15.92 -6.55 -4.92
C GLN A 129 -15.61 -5.06 -5.16
N LYS A 130 -15.11 -4.33 -4.15
CA LYS A 130 -14.64 -2.93 -4.34
C LYS A 130 -13.32 -2.86 -5.11
N LEU A 131 -12.44 -3.85 -4.98
CA LEU A 131 -11.16 -3.93 -5.70
C LEU A 131 -11.34 -4.03 -7.23
N ALA A 132 -12.36 -4.74 -7.71
CA ALA A 132 -12.61 -4.87 -9.16
C ALA A 132 -12.99 -3.52 -9.81
N GLY A 133 -13.92 -2.78 -9.19
CA GLY A 133 -14.30 -1.43 -9.66
C GLY A 133 -13.20 -0.38 -9.48
N LEU A 134 -12.32 -0.55 -8.47
CA LEU A 134 -11.19 0.35 -8.26
C LEU A 134 -10.04 0.09 -9.23
N ASN A 135 -9.78 -1.15 -9.61
CA ASN A 135 -8.83 -1.47 -10.67
C ASN A 135 -9.28 -0.85 -12.00
N GLU A 136 -10.59 -0.89 -12.28
CA GLU A 136 -11.16 -0.21 -13.45
C GLU A 136 -11.01 1.33 -13.35
N TYR A 137 -11.20 1.91 -12.17
CA TYR A 137 -10.99 3.34 -11.92
C TYR A 137 -9.52 3.75 -12.05
N CYS A 138 -8.59 2.96 -11.52
CA CYS A 138 -7.15 3.20 -11.62
C CYS A 138 -6.65 3.01 -13.05
N GLU A 139 -7.19 2.05 -13.80
CA GLU A 139 -6.94 1.90 -15.24
C GLU A 139 -7.51 3.07 -16.04
N LYS A 140 -8.72 3.55 -15.73
CA LYS A 140 -9.30 4.76 -16.31
C LYS A 140 -8.43 5.99 -16.03
N LEU A 141 -7.91 6.12 -14.81
CA LEU A 141 -6.94 7.15 -14.43
C LEU A 141 -5.61 7.01 -15.17
N ARG A 142 -5.06 5.79 -15.27
CA ARG A 142 -3.84 5.50 -16.03
C ARG A 142 -3.97 5.96 -17.49
N LEU A 143 -5.11 5.63 -18.11
CA LEU A 143 -5.45 6.00 -19.48
C LEU A 143 -5.66 7.51 -19.61
N ALA A 144 -6.39 8.14 -18.68
CA ALA A 144 -6.63 9.59 -18.67
C ALA A 144 -5.36 10.41 -18.44
N LEU A 145 -4.40 9.90 -17.67
CA LEU A 145 -3.13 10.55 -17.35
C LEU A 145 -1.99 10.17 -18.32
N ASN A 146 -2.27 9.38 -19.36
CA ASN A 146 -1.30 8.93 -20.38
C ASN A 146 -0.03 8.25 -19.79
N VAL A 147 -0.20 7.47 -18.72
CA VAL A 147 0.94 6.80 -18.07
C VAL A 147 1.24 5.47 -18.77
N LYS A 148 2.43 5.37 -19.40
CA LYS A 148 2.87 4.23 -20.25
C LYS A 148 2.87 2.89 -19.51
N SER A 149 3.18 2.88 -18.22
CA SER A 149 3.06 1.71 -17.34
C SER A 149 3.08 2.18 -15.90
N ILE A 150 2.06 1.84 -15.11
CA ILE A 150 2.11 2.02 -13.66
C ILE A 150 2.45 0.66 -13.06
N GLN A 151 3.52 0.59 -12.29
CA GLN A 151 3.84 -0.63 -11.55
C GLN A 151 2.73 -0.91 -10.53
N GLN A 152 2.41 -2.19 -10.29
CA GLN A 152 1.32 -2.62 -9.40
C GLN A 152 1.31 -1.87 -8.07
N HIS A 153 2.48 -1.69 -7.44
CA HIS A 153 2.60 -0.96 -6.18
C HIS A 153 2.08 0.48 -6.26
N GLY A 154 2.36 1.21 -7.35
CA GLY A 154 1.82 2.56 -7.55
C GLY A 154 0.29 2.57 -7.72
N ILE A 155 -0.26 1.56 -8.39
CA ILE A 155 -1.72 1.39 -8.53
C ILE A 155 -2.35 1.13 -7.16
N ASP A 156 -1.71 0.28 -6.36
CA ASP A 156 -2.18 -0.06 -5.01
C ASP A 156 -2.17 1.18 -4.11
N ALA A 157 -1.10 1.99 -4.16
CA ALA A 157 -1.04 3.27 -3.44
C ALA A 157 -2.17 4.25 -3.84
N GLY A 158 -2.44 4.40 -5.14
CA GLY A 158 -3.54 5.24 -5.63
C GLY A 158 -4.92 4.72 -5.23
N THR A 159 -5.08 3.39 -5.23
CA THR A 159 -6.28 2.68 -4.78
C THR A 159 -6.57 2.99 -3.31
N MET A 160 -5.55 2.96 -2.46
CA MET A 160 -5.71 3.29 -1.04
C MET A 160 -6.24 4.72 -0.84
N ILE A 161 -5.67 5.69 -1.57
CA ILE A 161 -6.13 7.09 -1.49
C ILE A 161 -7.60 7.19 -1.90
N ALA A 162 -7.97 6.62 -3.05
CA ALA A 162 -9.33 6.68 -3.55
C ALA A 162 -10.36 6.08 -2.57
N GLN A 163 -10.00 4.98 -1.90
CA GLN A 163 -10.89 4.35 -0.91
C GLN A 163 -11.02 5.13 0.39
N ARG A 164 -9.99 5.88 0.77
CA ARG A 164 -9.95 6.68 2.00
C ARG A 164 -10.25 8.16 1.79
N TYR A 165 -10.49 8.57 0.55
CA TYR A 165 -10.78 9.96 0.21
C TYR A 165 -11.92 10.52 1.05
N ASN A 166 -13.02 9.80 1.22
CA ASN A 166 -14.16 10.25 2.03
C ASN A 166 -13.79 10.40 3.51
N ASP A 167 -12.96 9.49 4.06
CA ASP A 167 -12.50 9.59 5.44
C ASP A 167 -11.63 10.82 5.64
N VAL A 168 -10.72 11.09 4.69
CA VAL A 168 -9.90 12.31 4.67
C VAL A 168 -10.76 13.56 4.55
N MET A 169 -11.74 13.57 3.65
CA MET A 169 -12.65 14.71 3.49
C MET A 169 -13.50 14.96 4.74
N ASN A 170 -13.87 13.91 5.47
CA ASN A 170 -14.56 14.06 6.75
C ASN A 170 -13.65 14.63 7.84
N MET A 171 -12.39 14.17 7.94
CA MET A 171 -11.40 14.76 8.86
C MET A 171 -11.21 16.26 8.61
N ILE A 172 -11.07 16.66 7.34
CA ILE A 172 -10.95 18.07 6.95
C ILE A 172 -12.19 18.87 7.41
N ARG A 173 -13.39 18.34 7.21
CA ARG A 173 -14.64 19.01 7.62
C ARG A 173 -14.76 19.17 9.13
N GLU A 174 -14.21 18.24 9.91
CA GLU A 174 -14.23 18.32 11.37
C GLU A 174 -13.20 19.33 11.90
N GLU A 175 -12.04 19.46 11.26
CA GLU A 175 -11.06 20.51 11.59
C GLU A 175 -11.60 21.91 11.34
N VAL A 176 -12.32 22.13 10.24
CA VAL A 176 -12.89 23.45 9.89
C VAL A 176 -14.01 23.87 10.86
N LYS A 177 -14.58 22.95 11.63
CA LYS A 177 -15.61 23.24 12.65
C LYS A 177 -15.04 23.62 14.02
N LYS A 178 -13.74 23.44 14.25
CA LYS A 178 -13.05 23.82 15.49
C LYS A 178 -12.49 25.23 15.38
#